data_AF-A0A946UAF7-F1
#
_entry.id   AF-A0A946UAF7-F1
#
_cell.length_a   1.000
_cell.length_b   1.000
_cell.length_c   1.000
_cell.angle_alpha   90.00
_cell.angle_beta   90.00
_cell.angle_gamma   90.00
#
_symmetry.space_group_name_H-M   'P 1'
#
loop_
_entity.id
_entity.type
_entity.pdbx_description
1 polymer ?
#
loop_
_entity_poly.entity_id
_entity_poly.type
_entity_poly.pdbx_seq_one_letter_code
_entity_poly.pdbx_strand_id
1 'polypeptide(L)'
;RELRLESRQCIAIEDSDNGLAAATAAGLLTVVTVNGYTRHQEFPGAALVVDQLGEPESGFRVLAGDPAGSTFVDLAVLDRLLRTLRP
;
A
#
# COMPACT_ATOMS: atom_id res chain seq x y z
N ARG A 1 20.85 9.53 3.94
CA ARG A 1 21.35 8.27 3.33
C ARG A 1 20.27 7.78 2.37
N GLU A 2 20.64 7.15 1.27
CA GLU A 2 19.71 6.73 0.21
C GLU A 2 19.83 5.23 -0.09
N LEU A 3 18.75 4.62 -0.59
CA LEU A 3 18.69 3.18 -0.88
C LEU A 3 19.37 2.78 -2.20
N ARG A 4 19.63 3.74 -3.10
CA ARG A 4 20.17 3.49 -4.45
C ARG A 4 19.35 2.49 -5.27
N LEU A 5 18.02 2.58 -5.16
CA LEU A 5 17.06 1.80 -5.92
C LEU A 5 16.20 2.74 -6.76
N GLU A 6 15.76 2.26 -7.92
CA GLU A 6 14.75 2.98 -8.68
C GLU A 6 13.39 2.86 -7.98
N SER A 7 12.53 3.87 -8.10
CA SER A 7 11.17 3.85 -7.53
C SER A 7 10.37 2.62 -7.99
N ARG A 8 10.69 2.09 -9.18
CA ARG A 8 10.05 0.87 -9.70
C ARG A 8 10.36 -0.42 -8.94
N GLN A 9 11.41 -0.40 -8.13
CA GLN A 9 11.85 -1.50 -7.29
C GLN A 9 11.35 -1.36 -5.85
N CYS A 10 10.60 -0.29 -5.56
CA CYS A 10 10.18 0.08 -4.23
C CYS A 10 8.65 0.15 -4.12
N ILE A 11 8.19 -0.08 -2.90
CA ILE A 11 6.81 0.17 -2.46
C ILE A 11 6.89 1.05 -1.23
N ALA A 12 6.01 2.05 -1.13
CA ALA A 12 5.79 2.80 0.09
C ALA A 12 4.63 2.19 0.88
N ILE A 13 4.77 2.15 2.21
CA ILE A 13 3.66 1.89 3.13
C ILE A 13 3.36 3.22 3.82
N GLU A 14 2.15 3.73 3.66
CA GLU A 14 1.72 5.04 4.18
C GLU A 14 0.42 4.90 4.97
N ASP A 15 0.06 5.93 5.74
CA ASP A 15 -1.18 5.95 6.52
C ASP A 15 -2.08 7.18 6.28
N SER A 16 -1.63 8.14 5.46
CA SER A 16 -2.28 9.43 5.25
C SER A 16 -2.28 9.86 3.77
N ASP A 17 -3.21 10.76 3.43
CA ASP A 17 -3.34 11.39 2.12
C ASP A 17 -2.06 12.12 1.66
N ASN A 18 -1.44 12.88 2.57
CA ASN A 18 -0.20 13.60 2.32
C ASN A 18 0.97 12.65 2.04
N GLY A 19 1.07 11.56 2.80
CA GLY A 19 2.06 10.51 2.58
C GLY A 19 1.88 9.87 1.20
N LEU A 20 0.64 9.49 0.85
CA LEU A 20 0.31 8.95 -0.47
C LEU A 20 0.64 9.94 -1.60
N ALA A 21 0.30 11.21 -1.44
CA ALA A 21 0.59 12.24 -2.43
C ALA A 21 2.10 12.39 -2.66
N ALA A 22 2.90 12.41 -1.59
CA ALA A 22 4.35 12.48 -1.67
C ALA A 22 4.95 11.23 -2.34
N ALA A 23 4.51 10.03 -1.95
CA ALA A 23 4.96 8.77 -2.53
C ALA A 23 4.60 8.66 -4.03
N THR A 24 3.39 9.10 -4.39
CA THR A 24 2.93 9.16 -5.78
C THR A 24 3.78 10.12 -6.60
N ALA A 25 4.08 11.32 -6.08
CA ALA A 25 4.98 12.28 -6.74
C ALA A 25 6.41 11.73 -6.92
N ALA A 26 6.86 10.83 -6.05
CA ALA A 26 8.12 10.10 -6.17
C ALA A 26 8.05 8.88 -7.12
N GLY A 27 6.89 8.60 -7.72
CA GLY A 27 6.67 7.46 -8.62
C GLY A 27 6.65 6.11 -7.91
N LEU A 28 6.36 6.08 -6.61
CA LEU A 28 6.28 4.86 -5.81
C LEU A 28 4.88 4.26 -5.89
N LEU A 29 4.83 2.94 -6.07
CA LEU A 29 3.61 2.18 -5.80
C LEU A 29 3.39 2.20 -4.29
N THR A 30 2.17 2.51 -3.84
CA THR A 30 1.91 2.77 -2.42
C THR A 30 0.76 1.90 -1.91
N VAL A 31 0.99 1.24 -0.77
CA VAL A 31 -0.05 0.58 0.03
C VAL A 31 -0.36 1.47 1.23
N VAL A 32 -1.63 1.67 1.52
CA VAL A 32 -2.08 2.50 2.64
C VAL A 32 -2.66 1.63 3.75
N THR A 33 -2.22 1.86 4.99
CA THR A 33 -2.84 1.35 6.21
C THR A 33 -3.54 2.49 6.95
N VAL A 34 -4.87 2.52 6.95
CA VAL A 34 -5.58 3.61 7.64
C VAL A 34 -5.58 3.41 9.15
N ASN A 35 -5.73 4.52 9.89
CA ASN A 35 -5.90 4.48 11.34
C ASN A 35 -7.14 5.31 11.76
N GLY A 36 -7.33 5.47 13.06
CA GLY A 36 -8.47 6.22 13.61
C GLY A 36 -8.58 7.67 13.11
N TYR A 37 -7.46 8.29 12.75
CA TYR A 37 -7.39 9.65 12.23
C TYR A 37 -7.51 9.74 10.72
N THR A 38 -7.21 8.69 9.96
CA THR A 38 -7.11 8.78 8.49
C THR A 38 -8.15 7.95 7.75
N ARG A 39 -8.93 7.10 8.43
CA ARG A 39 -9.98 6.25 7.82
C ARG A 39 -11.08 6.99 7.04
N HIS A 40 -11.20 8.30 7.23
CA HIS A 40 -12.19 9.14 6.57
C HIS A 40 -11.62 9.92 5.37
N GLN A 41 -10.30 9.82 5.15
CA GLN A 41 -9.63 10.40 4.00
C GLN A 41 -9.87 9.54 2.76
N GLU A 42 -9.66 10.13 1.59
CA GLU A 42 -9.66 9.42 0.32
C GLU A 42 -8.22 9.16 -0.13
N PHE A 43 -7.97 7.99 -0.71
CA PHE A 43 -6.63 7.55 -1.11
C PHE A 43 -6.54 7.26 -2.61
N PRO A 44 -6.80 8.27 -3.47
CA PRO A 44 -6.74 8.09 -4.91
C PRO A 44 -5.31 7.73 -5.36
N GLY A 45 -5.18 6.68 -6.16
CA GLY A 45 -3.87 6.21 -6.66
C GLY A 45 -3.14 5.24 -5.73
N ALA A 46 -3.65 4.96 -4.53
CA ALA A 46 -3.15 3.85 -3.73
C ALA A 46 -3.42 2.51 -4.45
N ALA A 47 -2.42 1.63 -4.43
CA ALA A 47 -2.53 0.29 -5.02
C ALA A 47 -3.41 -0.65 -4.18
N LEU A 48 -3.37 -0.48 -2.86
CA LEU A 48 -4.15 -1.22 -1.89
C LEU A 48 -4.36 -0.33 -0.66
N VAL A 49 -5.56 -0.33 -0.11
CA VAL A 49 -5.90 0.38 1.12
C VAL A 49 -6.52 -0.62 2.09
N VAL A 50 -5.92 -0.77 3.26
CA VAL A 50 -6.31 -1.72 4.31
C VAL A 50 -6.37 -1.01 5.66
N ASP A 51 -7.01 -1.62 6.65
CA ASP A 51 -7.08 -1.11 8.03
C ASP A 51 -5.89 -1.52 8.91
N GLN A 52 -5.17 -2.56 8.51
CA GLN A 52 -3.95 -3.07 9.14
C GLN A 52 -3.18 -3.93 8.13
N LEU A 53 -1.97 -4.39 8.48
CA LEU A 53 -1.19 -5.29 7.61
C LEU A 53 -1.57 -6.78 7.76
N GLY A 54 -2.34 -7.13 8.78
CA GLY A 54 -2.77 -8.49 9.08
C GLY A 54 -1.87 -9.20 10.10
N GLU A 55 -2.49 -9.98 10.98
CA GLU A 55 -1.88 -10.86 11.99
C GLU A 55 -2.45 -12.28 11.86
N PRO A 56 -1.74 -13.35 12.30
CA PRO A 56 -2.12 -14.76 12.08
C PRO A 56 -3.60 -15.07 12.34
N GLU A 57 -4.18 -14.49 13.39
CA GLU A 57 -5.58 -14.67 13.77
C GLU A 57 -6.48 -13.45 13.46
N SER A 58 -5.93 -12.38 12.87
CA SER A 58 -6.63 -11.12 12.60
C SER A 58 -6.20 -10.57 11.24
N GLY A 59 -6.82 -11.08 10.19
CA GLY A 59 -6.61 -10.60 8.82
C GLY A 59 -7.02 -9.14 8.66
N PHE A 60 -6.39 -8.44 7.71
CA PHE A 60 -6.82 -7.10 7.36
C PHE A 60 -8.21 -7.08 6.72
N ARG A 61 -8.84 -5.92 6.73
CA ARG A 61 -9.98 -5.58 5.89
C ARG A 61 -9.52 -4.70 4.73
N VAL A 62 -9.94 -5.07 3.52
CA VAL A 62 -9.73 -4.23 2.32
C VAL A 62 -10.74 -3.10 2.32
N LEU A 63 -10.23 -1.89 2.14
CA LEU A 63 -11.02 -0.67 1.92
C LEU A 63 -11.03 -0.28 0.44
N ALA A 64 -9.92 -0.50 -0.27
CA ALA A 64 -9.81 -0.35 -1.72
C ALA A 64 -8.67 -1.21 -2.29
N GLY A 65 -8.78 -1.60 -3.57
CA GLY A 65 -7.81 -2.48 -4.25
C GLY A 65 -8.15 -3.96 -4.14
N ASP A 66 -7.28 -4.83 -4.67
CA ASP A 66 -7.48 -6.29 -4.68
C ASP A 66 -6.23 -7.01 -4.15
N PRO A 67 -6.31 -7.65 -2.96
CA PRO A 67 -5.21 -8.42 -2.39
C PRO A 67 -5.13 -9.88 -2.92
N ALA A 68 -5.90 -10.27 -3.93
CA ALA A 68 -6.00 -11.66 -4.42
C ALA A 68 -6.41 -12.66 -3.33
N GLY A 69 -7.34 -12.26 -2.47
CA GLY A 69 -7.86 -13.11 -1.39
C GLY A 69 -6.89 -13.35 -0.23
N SER A 70 -5.73 -12.68 -0.21
CA SER A 70 -4.86 -12.66 0.97
C SER A 70 -5.51 -11.88 2.12
N THR A 71 -5.16 -12.26 3.35
CA THR A 71 -5.50 -11.56 4.58
C THR A 71 -4.29 -10.88 5.23
N PHE A 72 -3.11 -10.97 4.58
CA PHE A 72 -1.83 -10.40 5.01
C PHE A 72 -1.21 -9.58 3.90
N VAL A 73 -0.67 -8.42 4.24
CA VAL A 73 0.24 -7.68 3.34
C VAL A 73 1.61 -8.34 3.44
N ASP A 74 1.72 -9.50 2.80
CA ASP A 74 2.95 -10.29 2.74
C ASP A 74 3.73 -10.01 1.44
N LEU A 75 4.89 -10.66 1.30
CA LEU A 75 5.73 -10.50 0.13
C LEU A 75 5.05 -10.94 -1.17
N ALA A 76 4.11 -11.90 -1.12
CA ALA A 76 3.40 -12.36 -2.31
C ALA A 76 2.41 -11.31 -2.80
N VAL A 77 1.70 -10.65 -1.88
CA VAL A 77 0.83 -9.50 -2.20
C VAL A 77 1.66 -8.36 -2.78
N LEU A 78 2.78 -8.00 -2.14
CA LEU A 78 3.64 -6.90 -2.60
C LEU A 78 4.26 -7.17 -3.98
N ASP A 79 4.78 -8.38 -4.22
CA ASP A 79 5.33 -8.77 -5.53
C ASP A 79 4.25 -8.77 -6.62
N ARG A 80 3.04 -9.25 -6.31
CA ARG A 80 1.91 -9.19 -7.24
C ARG A 80 1.59 -7.74 -7.63
N LEU A 81 1.42 -6.84 -6.66
CA LEU A 81 1.09 -5.43 -6.93
C LEU A 81 2.16 -4.77 -7.81
N LEU A 82 3.44 -5.05 -7.57
CA LEU A 82 4.54 -4.57 -8.42
C LEU A 82 4.46 -5.09 -9.85
N ARG A 83 3.97 -6.31 -10.07
CA ARG A 83 3.87 -6.92 -11.41
C ARG A 83 2.61 -6.54 -12.16
N THR A 84 1.48 -6.33 -11.49
CA THR A 84 0.17 -6.15 -12.14
C THR A 84 -0.22 -4.71 -12.39
N LEU A 85 0.24 -3.77 -11.55
CA LEU A 85 -0.16 -2.36 -11.63
C LEU A 85 0.88 -1.49 -12.34
N ARG A 86 1.95 -2.10 -12.86
CA ARG A 86 2.93 -1.43 -13.71
C ARG A 86 2.66 -1.77 -15.18
N PRO A 87 2.72 -0.79 -16.09
CA PRO A 87 2.70 -1.05 -17.53
C PRO A 87 3.96 -1.82 -17.98
#